data_AF-A0A6J8C4E7-F1
#
_entry.id   AF-A0A6J8C4E7-F1
#
_cell.length_a   1.000
_cell.length_b   1.000
_cell.length_c   1.000
_cell.angle_alpha   90.00
_cell.angle_beta   90.00
_cell.angle_gamma   90.00
#
_symmetry.space_group_name_H-M   'P 1'
#
loop_
_entity.id
_entity.type
_entity.pdbx_description
1 polymer ?
#
loop_
_entity_poly.entity_id
_entity_poly.type
_entity_poly.pdbx_seq_one_letter_code
_entity_poly.pdbx_strand_id
1 'polypeptide(L)'
;MFQRFRPRCQRQSTTGDADPDKAVIAETSKLHGNSAYGGTIMDQKKFQSVTYVQGEGKVMVEVNNPQFKNLTTLLQQDEYFEVEKSKEKLDIKLLIQVGYFILQYGKLRMLEFYYDFTDVFVDRSDLQYCEMDTDSAYMALSGPDLASVIRQHMRDTYQRALTGWCRDNVELELVKTTSKTMTASKLLRRAKKLPVKRLAHRPRLVREVKLSSKGITKRRVKAPMTTFRRVLSTQRLGSGTLKGFRARNNVISTYQQSRNGFSYFYCKRRVMADGVSTVPLDLEMCPIPMGIAKSKTPMEVDEPETVMEVELDVNDRYLIHHLETNFESDSE
;
A
#
# COMPACT_ATOMS: atom_id res chain seq x y z
N MET A 1 -6.94 -9.57 25.88
CA MET A 1 -7.94 -9.76 24.80
C MET A 1 -7.44 -10.66 23.67
N PHE A 2 -6.28 -10.40 23.03
CA PHE A 2 -5.83 -11.14 21.83
C PHE A 2 -4.79 -12.26 22.06
N GLN A 3 -4.49 -12.61 23.31
CA GLN A 3 -3.38 -13.52 23.69
C GLN A 3 -3.44 -14.90 23.01
N ARG A 4 -4.62 -15.47 22.79
CA ARG A 4 -4.77 -16.75 22.06
C ARG A 4 -5.00 -16.58 20.56
N PHE A 5 -5.60 -15.46 20.17
CA PHE A 5 -5.98 -15.16 18.80
C PHE A 5 -4.76 -14.88 17.92
N ARG A 6 -3.89 -13.95 18.37
CA ARG A 6 -2.74 -13.48 17.60
C ARG A 6 -1.72 -14.60 17.31
N PRO A 7 -1.28 -15.42 18.29
CA PRO A 7 -0.33 -16.50 18.01
C PRO A 7 -0.88 -17.58 17.08
N ARG A 8 -2.21 -17.76 17.04
CA ARG A 8 -2.85 -18.71 16.12
C ARG A 8 -2.78 -18.22 14.68
N CYS A 9 -3.17 -16.97 14.43
CA CYS A 9 -3.08 -16.35 13.10
C CYS A 9 -1.63 -16.32 12.60
N GLN A 10 -0.68 -15.98 13.49
CA GLN A 10 0.74 -15.94 13.15
C GLN A 10 1.27 -17.31 12.74
N ARG A 11 1.02 -18.36 13.53
CA ARG A 11 1.47 -19.73 13.20
C ARG A 11 0.97 -20.19 11.84
N GLN A 12 -0.30 -19.93 11.52
CA GLN A 12 -0.89 -20.31 10.24
C GLN A 12 -0.31 -19.51 9.07
N SER A 13 0.01 -18.24 9.28
CA SER A 13 0.74 -17.42 8.31
C SER A 13 2.12 -17.99 8.01
N THR A 14 2.95 -18.20 9.04
CA THR A 14 4.33 -18.69 8.89
C THR A 14 4.38 -20.08 8.25
N THR A 15 3.38 -20.92 8.52
CA THR A 15 3.31 -22.26 7.91
C THR A 15 3.10 -22.18 6.39
N GLY A 16 2.39 -21.17 5.88
CA GLY A 16 2.24 -20.98 4.43
C GLY A 16 3.39 -20.24 3.76
N ASP A 17 4.24 -19.56 4.53
CA ASP A 17 5.52 -19.05 4.01
C ASP A 17 6.51 -20.22 3.79
N ALA A 18 6.46 -21.27 4.64
CA ALA A 18 7.26 -22.48 4.49
C ALA A 18 6.69 -23.50 3.46
N ASP A 19 5.38 -23.50 3.24
CA ASP A 19 4.68 -24.48 2.39
C ASP A 19 3.73 -23.78 1.40
N PRO A 20 4.09 -23.74 0.09
CA PRO A 20 3.27 -23.09 -0.93
C PRO A 20 1.84 -23.63 -1.05
N ASP A 21 1.59 -24.90 -0.69
CA ASP A 21 0.27 -25.50 -0.76
C ASP A 21 -0.67 -24.94 0.32
N LYS A 22 -0.11 -24.33 1.37
CA LYS A 22 -0.86 -23.66 2.45
C LYS A 22 -0.99 -22.15 2.25
N ALA A 23 -0.57 -21.61 1.10
CA ALA A 23 -0.62 -20.19 0.81
C ALA A 23 -2.02 -19.57 1.01
N VAL A 24 -3.09 -20.28 0.63
CA VAL A 24 -4.48 -19.81 0.82
C VAL A 24 -4.83 -19.67 2.30
N ILE A 25 -4.40 -20.64 3.12
CA ILE A 25 -4.64 -20.64 4.57
C ILE A 25 -3.85 -19.51 5.22
N ALA A 26 -2.59 -19.30 4.82
CA ALA A 26 -1.77 -18.21 5.32
C ALA A 26 -2.37 -16.84 4.98
N GLU A 27 -2.75 -16.60 3.73
CA GLU A 27 -3.39 -15.34 3.31
C GLU A 27 -4.72 -15.11 4.02
N THR A 28 -5.54 -16.16 4.20
CA THR A 28 -6.79 -16.06 4.95
C THR A 28 -6.54 -15.74 6.42
N SER A 29 -5.47 -16.30 7.01
CA SER A 29 -5.10 -16.06 8.41
C SER A 29 -4.57 -14.65 8.63
N LYS A 30 -3.76 -14.13 7.68
CA LYS A 30 -3.32 -12.73 7.65
C LYS A 30 -4.54 -11.80 7.57
N LEU A 31 -5.47 -12.08 6.65
CA LEU A 31 -6.71 -11.32 6.51
C LEU A 31 -7.54 -11.35 7.80
N HIS A 32 -7.67 -12.51 8.43
CA HIS A 32 -8.44 -12.66 9.66
C HIS A 32 -7.81 -11.87 10.82
N GLY A 33 -6.48 -11.92 10.96
CA GLY A 33 -5.73 -11.12 11.93
C GLY A 33 -5.91 -9.62 11.71
N ASN A 34 -5.75 -9.16 10.47
CA ASN A 34 -5.87 -7.75 10.12
C ASN A 34 -7.33 -7.24 10.21
N SER A 35 -8.31 -8.08 9.91
CA SER A 35 -9.72 -7.67 9.99
C SER A 35 -10.23 -7.55 11.42
N ALA A 36 -9.60 -8.24 12.38
CA ALA A 36 -10.05 -8.23 13.78
C ALA A 36 -10.01 -6.83 14.40
N TYR A 37 -8.91 -6.07 14.22
CA TYR A 37 -8.87 -4.69 14.71
C TYR A 37 -9.78 -3.78 13.88
N GLY A 38 -9.85 -3.97 12.56
CA GLY A 38 -10.74 -3.20 11.69
C GLY A 38 -12.21 -3.31 12.09
N GLY A 39 -12.61 -4.49 12.56
CA GLY A 39 -13.94 -4.72 13.14
C GLY A 39 -14.23 -3.87 14.37
N THR A 40 -13.23 -3.60 15.23
CA THR A 40 -13.41 -2.81 16.45
C THR A 40 -13.60 -1.31 16.20
N ILE A 41 -13.11 -0.79 15.07
CA ILE A 41 -13.20 0.63 14.69
C ILE A 41 -14.20 0.88 13.56
N MET A 42 -15.09 -0.09 13.31
CA MET A 42 -16.07 0.00 12.25
C MET A 42 -17.09 1.11 12.53
N ASP A 43 -17.30 1.99 11.56
CA ASP A 43 -18.29 3.05 11.65
C ASP A 43 -19.71 2.50 11.42
N GLN A 44 -20.34 2.07 12.50
CA GLN A 44 -21.69 1.49 12.47
C GLN A 44 -22.76 2.51 12.04
N LYS A 45 -22.47 3.82 12.07
CA LYS A 45 -23.42 4.86 11.62
C LYS A 45 -23.70 4.77 10.12
N LYS A 46 -22.79 4.17 9.36
CA LYS A 46 -22.94 3.95 7.92
C LYS A 46 -23.78 2.71 7.59
N PHE A 47 -24.18 1.92 8.58
CA PHE A 47 -25.00 0.74 8.34
C PHE A 47 -26.41 1.14 7.91
N GLN A 48 -26.92 0.40 6.93
CA GLN A 48 -28.23 0.61 6.34
C GLN A 48 -29.09 -0.64 6.50
N SER A 49 -30.40 -0.48 6.57
CA SER A 49 -31.32 -1.59 6.35
C SER A 49 -31.77 -1.59 4.90
N VAL A 50 -31.73 -2.76 4.30
CA VAL A 50 -32.28 -2.99 2.96
C VAL A 50 -33.60 -3.71 3.13
N THR A 51 -34.64 -3.25 2.44
CA THR A 51 -35.96 -3.89 2.42
C THR A 51 -36.43 -4.01 0.99
N TYR A 52 -37.00 -5.16 0.63
CA TYR A 52 -37.54 -5.42 -0.70
C TYR A 52 -39.05 -5.22 -0.66
N VAL A 53 -39.55 -4.39 -1.58
CA VAL A 53 -40.95 -4.00 -1.63
C VAL A 53 -41.47 -4.21 -3.04
N GLN A 54 -42.65 -4.82 -3.14
CA GLN A 54 -43.34 -5.01 -4.41
C GLN A 54 -44.53 -4.05 -4.51
N GLY A 55 -44.64 -3.36 -5.65
CA GLY A 55 -45.71 -2.43 -5.98
C GLY A 55 -45.35 -0.97 -5.72
N GLU A 56 -45.62 -0.11 -6.70
CA GLU A 56 -45.25 1.32 -6.64
C GLU A 56 -45.85 2.04 -5.43
N GLY A 57 -47.13 1.78 -5.11
CA GLY A 57 -47.81 2.44 -3.99
C GLY A 57 -47.14 2.19 -2.64
N LYS A 58 -46.67 0.96 -2.38
CA LYS A 58 -45.98 0.62 -1.13
C LYS A 58 -44.59 1.25 -1.06
N VAL A 59 -43.91 1.35 -2.19
CA VAL A 59 -42.60 1.99 -2.27
C VAL A 59 -42.69 3.48 -1.98
N MET A 60 -43.73 4.17 -2.47
CA MET A 60 -43.92 5.59 -2.20
C MET A 60 -44.07 5.89 -0.70
N VAL A 61 -44.73 4.99 0.05
CA VAL A 61 -44.79 5.10 1.53
C VAL A 61 -43.39 5.00 2.14
N GLU A 62 -42.56 4.10 1.62
CA GLU A 62 -41.22 3.85 2.15
C GLU A 62 -40.19 4.92 1.78
N VAL A 63 -40.38 5.57 0.62
CA VAL A 63 -39.58 6.74 0.19
C VAL A 63 -39.88 7.95 1.07
N ASN A 64 -41.12 8.11 1.53
CA ASN A 64 -41.50 9.19 2.44
C ASN A 64 -40.99 9.00 3.88
N ASN A 65 -40.39 7.85 4.19
CA ASN A 65 -39.79 7.63 5.50
C ASN A 65 -38.58 8.57 5.68
N PRO A 66 -38.46 9.31 6.81
CA PRO A 66 -37.36 10.24 7.04
C PRO A 66 -35.97 9.59 7.02
N GLN A 67 -35.91 8.26 7.12
CA GLN A 67 -34.70 7.48 7.11
C GLN A 67 -34.30 6.98 5.73
N PHE A 68 -35.12 7.23 4.72
CA PHE A 68 -34.87 6.85 3.34
C PHE A 68 -33.51 7.39 2.87
N LYS A 69 -32.75 6.53 2.19
CA LYS A 69 -31.45 6.88 1.59
C LYS A 69 -31.45 6.70 0.09
N ASN A 70 -32.00 5.60 -0.39
CA ASN A 70 -31.90 5.24 -1.79
C ASN A 70 -33.00 4.26 -2.20
N LEU A 71 -33.39 4.31 -3.47
CA LEU A 71 -34.35 3.42 -4.10
C LEU A 71 -33.73 2.84 -5.36
N THR A 72 -33.76 1.53 -5.49
CA THR A 72 -33.27 0.82 -6.68
C THR A 72 -34.38 -0.07 -7.22
N THR A 73 -34.85 0.21 -8.44
CA THR A 73 -35.76 -0.71 -9.15
C THR A 73 -34.98 -1.95 -9.57
N LEU A 74 -35.46 -3.14 -9.17
CA LEU A 74 -34.82 -4.42 -9.48
C LEU A 74 -35.43 -5.07 -10.72
N LEU A 75 -36.75 -5.27 -10.72
CA LEU A 75 -37.51 -5.88 -11.81
C LEU A 75 -38.64 -4.93 -12.20
N GLN A 76 -38.50 -4.32 -13.37
CA GLN A 76 -39.49 -3.36 -13.88
C GLN A 76 -40.83 -4.03 -14.20
N GLN A 77 -40.83 -5.29 -14.64
CA GLN A 77 -42.05 -6.00 -15.02
C GLN A 77 -42.89 -6.42 -13.80
N ASP A 78 -42.24 -6.71 -12.67
CA ASP A 78 -42.89 -7.22 -11.46
C ASP A 78 -43.03 -6.15 -10.35
N GLU A 79 -42.71 -4.89 -10.67
CA GLU A 79 -42.71 -3.75 -9.74
C GLU A 79 -41.95 -4.03 -8.44
N TYR A 80 -40.76 -4.65 -8.54
CA TYR A 80 -39.91 -4.95 -7.38
C TYR A 80 -38.84 -3.88 -7.18
N PHE A 81 -38.73 -3.40 -5.95
CA PHE A 81 -37.82 -2.34 -5.56
C PHE A 81 -37.03 -2.71 -4.31
N GLU A 82 -35.77 -2.29 -4.27
CA GLU A 82 -34.89 -2.33 -3.12
C GLU A 82 -34.85 -0.93 -2.50
N VAL A 83 -35.27 -0.83 -1.24
CA VAL A 83 -35.27 0.42 -0.47
C VAL A 83 -34.15 0.35 0.58
N GLU A 84 -33.21 1.28 0.50
CA GLU A 84 -32.15 1.45 1.49
C GLU A 84 -32.54 2.56 2.47
N LYS A 85 -32.45 2.27 3.78
CA LYS A 85 -32.74 3.23 4.87
C LYS A 85 -31.62 3.27 5.90
N SER A 86 -31.42 4.41 6.53
CA SER A 86 -30.62 4.49 7.77
C SER A 86 -31.34 3.80 8.92
N LYS A 87 -30.59 3.29 9.90
CA LYS A 87 -31.15 2.70 11.12
C LYS A 87 -31.73 3.78 12.05
N GLU A 88 -32.88 3.49 12.68
CA GLU A 88 -33.54 4.41 13.64
C GLU A 88 -32.85 4.44 14.98
N LYS A 89 -32.49 3.26 15.46
CA LYS A 89 -31.70 3.07 16.65
C LYS A 89 -30.41 2.38 16.25
N LEU A 90 -29.30 2.97 16.64
CA LEU A 90 -27.97 2.41 16.43
C LEU A 90 -27.42 1.92 17.76
N ASP A 91 -27.15 0.62 17.83
CA ASP A 91 -26.57 0.00 19.01
C ASP A 91 -25.06 -0.15 18.82
N ILE A 92 -24.30 0.76 19.44
CA ILE A 92 -22.85 0.82 19.28
C ILE A 92 -22.19 -0.10 20.30
N LYS A 93 -21.94 -1.35 19.90
CA LYS A 93 -21.37 -2.42 20.76
C LYS A 93 -19.87 -2.63 20.57
N LEU A 94 -19.21 -1.80 19.77
CA LEU A 94 -17.80 -1.97 19.44
C LEU A 94 -16.92 -1.23 20.45
N LEU A 95 -15.87 -1.90 20.91
CA LEU A 95 -14.86 -1.33 21.80
C LEU A 95 -13.83 -0.53 20.98
N ILE A 96 -14.25 0.62 20.47
CA ILE A 96 -13.46 1.48 19.57
C ILE A 96 -12.11 1.87 20.18
N GLN A 97 -12.04 2.01 21.51
CA GLN A 97 -10.81 2.33 22.21
C GLN A 97 -9.70 1.30 21.93
N VAL A 98 -10.03 0.02 21.83
CA VAL A 98 -9.05 -1.03 21.55
C VAL A 98 -8.41 -0.84 20.18
N GLY A 99 -9.21 -0.65 19.13
CA GLY A 99 -8.64 -0.43 17.80
C GLY A 99 -7.92 0.92 17.67
N TYR A 100 -8.36 1.95 18.40
CA TYR A 100 -7.61 3.20 18.51
C TYR A 100 -6.20 2.96 19.09
N PHE A 101 -6.10 2.27 20.24
CA PHE A 101 -4.81 1.98 20.86
C PHE A 101 -3.93 1.07 20.02
N ILE A 102 -4.49 0.06 19.34
CA ILE A 102 -3.74 -0.77 18.39
C ILE A 102 -3.05 0.09 17.32
N LEU A 103 -3.77 1.05 16.74
CA LEU A 103 -3.20 1.94 15.72
C LEU A 103 -2.16 2.91 16.29
N GLN A 104 -2.35 3.42 17.52
CA GLN A 104 -1.34 4.30 18.14
C GLN A 104 -0.08 3.51 18.52
N TYR A 105 -0.23 2.31 19.07
CA TYR A 105 0.91 1.45 19.38
C TYR A 105 1.66 1.02 18.13
N GLY A 106 0.99 0.78 17.00
CA GLY A 106 1.67 0.54 15.73
C GLY A 106 2.61 1.69 15.33
N LYS A 107 2.14 2.94 15.45
CA LYS A 107 3.00 4.13 15.20
C LYS A 107 4.13 4.25 16.22
N LEU A 108 3.82 4.00 17.49
CA LEU A 108 4.84 4.06 18.55
C LEU A 108 5.96 3.06 18.27
N ARG A 109 5.63 1.82 17.88
CA ARG A 109 6.64 0.80 17.53
C ARG A 109 7.53 1.22 16.36
N MET A 110 6.99 1.92 15.37
CA MET A 110 7.79 2.50 14.29
C MET A 110 8.70 3.63 14.77
N LEU A 111 8.25 4.45 15.72
CA LEU A 111 9.07 5.50 16.33
C LEU A 111 10.15 4.93 17.24
N GLU A 112 9.84 3.93 18.06
CA GLU A 112 10.80 3.20 18.89
C GLU A 112 11.86 2.52 18.01
N PHE A 113 11.45 1.88 16.91
CA PHE A 113 12.40 1.32 15.94
C PHE A 113 13.35 2.38 15.38
N TYR A 114 12.87 3.61 15.16
CA TYR A 114 13.72 4.70 14.69
C TYR A 114 14.61 5.28 15.80
N TYR A 115 14.04 5.76 16.90
CA TYR A 115 14.78 6.50 17.93
C TYR A 115 15.54 5.60 18.91
N ASP A 116 14.97 4.46 19.31
CA ASP A 116 15.57 3.61 20.34
C ASP A 116 16.55 2.59 19.73
N PHE A 117 16.38 2.28 18.45
CA PHE A 117 17.28 1.40 17.72
C PHE A 117 18.07 2.14 16.63
N THR A 118 17.41 2.63 15.58
CA THR A 118 18.11 3.09 14.38
C THR A 118 19.07 4.26 14.67
N ASP A 119 18.61 5.30 15.37
CA ASP A 119 19.38 6.50 15.71
C ASP A 119 20.50 6.22 16.73
N VAL A 120 20.28 5.21 17.58
CA VAL A 120 21.25 4.74 18.58
C VAL A 120 22.40 3.97 17.92
N PHE A 121 22.09 3.06 16.99
CA PHE A 121 23.08 2.14 16.43
C PHE A 121 23.76 2.67 15.16
N VAL A 122 23.13 3.57 14.41
CA VAL A 122 23.65 4.10 13.15
C VAL A 122 23.91 5.60 13.30
N ASP A 123 24.99 6.11 12.69
CA ASP A 123 25.19 7.57 12.64
C ASP A 123 24.23 8.19 11.62
N ARG A 124 23.69 9.37 11.92
CA ARG A 124 22.80 10.09 10.99
C ARG A 124 23.51 10.47 9.69
N SER A 125 24.84 10.55 9.65
CA SER A 125 25.59 10.74 8.40
C SER A 125 25.55 9.52 7.48
N ASP A 126 25.33 8.33 8.04
CA ASP A 126 25.33 7.05 7.34
C ASP A 126 23.91 6.55 7.00
N LEU A 127 22.89 7.34 7.34
CA LEU A 127 21.48 6.97 7.23
C LEU A 127 20.62 8.14 6.73
N GLN A 128 19.87 7.90 5.67
CA GLN A 128 18.79 8.79 5.25
C GLN A 128 17.46 8.04 5.24
N TYR A 129 16.50 8.52 6.03
CA TYR A 129 15.14 7.99 6.02
C TYR A 129 14.39 8.50 4.79
N CYS A 130 13.83 7.60 3.98
CA CYS A 130 13.19 7.93 2.70
C CYS A 130 11.66 7.96 2.81
N GLU A 131 11.07 6.86 3.30
CA GLU A 131 9.62 6.70 3.41
C GLU A 131 9.25 5.71 4.51
N MET A 132 8.11 5.93 5.14
CA MET A 132 7.47 5.00 6.05
C MET A 132 6.04 4.77 5.58
N ASP A 133 5.63 3.52 5.40
CA ASP A 133 4.25 3.16 5.15
C ASP A 133 3.82 2.06 6.12
N THR A 134 2.96 2.42 7.07
CA THR A 134 2.37 1.55 8.09
C THR A 134 3.39 0.85 9.00
N ASP A 135 3.97 -0.26 8.55
CA ASP A 135 4.89 -1.15 9.25
C ASP A 135 6.20 -1.39 8.45
N SER A 136 6.42 -0.59 7.41
CA SER A 136 7.61 -0.63 6.58
C SER A 136 8.43 0.65 6.68
N ALA A 137 9.75 0.49 6.75
CA ALA A 137 10.74 1.56 6.77
C ALA A 137 11.68 1.46 5.56
N TYR A 138 11.72 2.50 4.74
CA TYR A 138 12.64 2.62 3.61
C TYR A 138 13.75 3.58 3.97
N MET A 139 14.98 3.07 3.98
CA MET A 139 16.18 3.80 4.39
C MET A 139 17.27 3.64 3.33
N ALA A 140 17.98 4.73 3.07
CA ALA A 140 19.22 4.72 2.30
C ALA A 140 20.39 4.72 3.29
N LEU A 141 21.36 3.84 3.03
CA LEU A 141 22.55 3.67 3.85
C LEU A 141 23.78 4.11 3.06
N SER A 142 24.81 4.60 3.74
CA SER A 142 26.13 4.85 3.13
C SER A 142 26.88 3.55 2.81
N GLY A 143 26.59 2.48 3.56
CA GLY A 143 27.19 1.16 3.40
C GLY A 143 26.32 0.16 2.62
N PRO A 144 26.88 -1.02 2.27
CA PRO A 144 26.18 -2.05 1.50
C PRO A 144 25.05 -2.75 2.26
N ASP A 145 25.03 -2.68 3.59
CA ASP A 145 24.00 -3.26 4.46
C ASP A 145 23.94 -2.57 5.83
N LEU A 146 22.90 -2.87 6.62
CA LEU A 146 22.72 -2.27 7.94
C LEU A 146 23.87 -2.60 8.90
N ALA A 147 24.40 -3.82 8.86
CA ALA A 147 25.48 -4.24 9.75
C ALA A 147 26.77 -3.44 9.50
N SER A 148 27.04 -3.06 8.25
CA SER A 148 28.23 -2.31 7.86
C SER A 148 28.23 -0.89 8.45
N VAL A 149 27.07 -0.26 8.57
CA VAL A 149 26.92 1.13 9.07
C VAL A 149 26.67 1.24 10.58
N ILE A 150 26.62 0.11 11.31
CA ILE A 150 26.55 0.15 12.77
C ILE A 150 27.79 0.84 13.34
N ARG A 151 27.59 1.80 14.25
CA ARG A 151 28.65 2.51 14.99
C ARG A 151 29.62 1.51 15.57
N GLN A 152 30.92 1.71 15.35
CA GLN A 152 31.95 0.73 15.70
C GLN A 152 31.90 0.31 17.17
N HIS A 153 31.70 1.25 18.09
CA HIS A 153 31.61 0.99 19.53
C HIS A 153 30.29 0.33 19.97
N MET A 154 29.27 0.28 19.12
CA MET A 154 27.97 -0.34 19.40
C MET A 154 27.84 -1.75 18.80
N ARG A 155 28.82 -2.22 18.02
CA ARG A 155 28.76 -3.51 17.31
C ARG A 155 28.55 -4.70 18.26
N ASP A 156 29.24 -4.74 19.39
CA ASP A 156 29.11 -5.82 20.37
C ASP A 156 27.72 -5.82 21.03
N THR A 157 27.18 -4.63 21.33
CA THR A 157 25.83 -4.47 21.86
C THR A 157 24.78 -4.87 20.82
N TYR A 158 24.97 -4.49 19.56
CA TYR A 158 24.12 -4.91 18.44
C TYR A 158 24.12 -6.43 18.28
N GLN A 159 25.29 -7.07 18.27
CA GLN A 159 25.40 -8.52 18.15
C GLN A 159 24.72 -9.26 19.31
N ARG A 160 24.87 -8.77 20.55
CA ARG A 160 24.15 -9.32 21.71
C ARG A 160 22.64 -9.09 21.65
N ALA A 161 22.20 -7.96 21.09
CA ALA A 161 20.76 -7.69 20.91
C ALA A 161 20.12 -8.60 19.85
N LEU A 162 20.89 -9.06 18.86
CA LEU A 162 20.41 -10.04 17.87
C LEU A 162 20.18 -11.42 18.49
N THR A 163 20.97 -11.81 19.49
CA THR A 163 20.84 -13.11 20.15
C THR A 163 19.54 -13.16 20.97
N GLY A 164 18.61 -14.05 20.58
CA GLY A 164 17.35 -14.29 21.29
C GLY A 164 16.08 -13.78 20.59
N TRP A 165 16.20 -12.90 19.58
CA TRP A 165 15.03 -12.28 18.90
C TRP A 165 14.81 -12.79 17.47
N CYS A 166 15.82 -13.38 16.84
CA CYS A 166 15.69 -14.12 15.60
C CYS A 166 15.89 -15.61 15.90
N ARG A 167 14.91 -16.45 15.55
CA ARG A 167 15.08 -17.91 15.68
C ARG A 167 16.34 -18.35 14.95
N ASP A 168 17.08 -19.28 15.55
CA ASP A 168 18.33 -19.87 15.01
C ASP A 168 18.19 -20.52 13.62
N ASN A 169 16.97 -20.59 13.05
CA ASN A 169 16.66 -21.27 11.80
C ASN A 169 15.93 -20.37 10.78
N VAL A 170 16.11 -19.04 10.82
CA VAL A 170 15.76 -18.22 9.65
C VAL A 170 16.98 -18.20 8.74
N GLU A 171 17.06 -19.14 7.80
CA GLU A 171 17.90 -18.91 6.62
C GLU A 171 17.44 -17.58 6.02
N LEU A 172 18.36 -16.61 5.95
CA LEU A 172 18.20 -15.45 5.09
C LEU A 172 18.11 -15.98 3.66
N GLU A 173 16.91 -16.37 3.24
CA GLU A 173 16.70 -16.80 1.87
C GLU A 173 16.86 -15.54 1.02
N LEU A 174 18.00 -15.46 0.32
CA LEU A 174 18.13 -14.57 -0.80
C LEU A 174 17.00 -14.97 -1.76
N VAL A 175 15.90 -14.22 -1.76
CA VAL A 175 14.69 -14.54 -2.53
C VAL A 175 15.11 -14.67 -4.00
N LYS A 176 15.37 -15.92 -4.42
CA LYS A 176 15.54 -16.26 -5.82
C LYS A 176 14.14 -16.23 -6.38
N THR A 177 13.75 -15.09 -6.94
CA THR A 177 12.49 -14.89 -7.64
C THR A 177 12.25 -16.01 -8.64
N THR A 178 11.52 -17.04 -8.23
CA THR A 178 10.96 -18.02 -9.14
C THR A 178 9.69 -17.39 -9.69
N SER A 179 9.82 -16.87 -10.90
CA SER A 179 8.72 -16.22 -11.63
C SER A 179 7.51 -17.17 -11.67
N LYS A 180 6.46 -16.91 -10.87
CA LYS A 180 5.18 -17.65 -10.85
C LYS A 180 4.55 -17.79 -12.25
N THR A 181 4.97 -16.93 -13.18
CA THR A 181 4.69 -16.96 -14.63
C THR A 181 5.14 -18.25 -15.33
N MET A 182 6.13 -18.98 -14.79
CA MET A 182 6.61 -20.24 -15.37
C MET A 182 5.64 -21.40 -15.19
N THR A 183 4.87 -21.45 -14.09
CA THR A 183 3.97 -22.56 -13.78
C THR A 183 2.71 -22.52 -14.64
N ALA A 184 2.08 -21.34 -14.76
CA ALA A 184 0.90 -21.16 -15.61
C ALA A 184 1.20 -21.44 -17.10
N SER A 185 2.37 -21.00 -17.58
CA SER A 185 2.81 -21.20 -18.97
C SER A 185 3.11 -22.67 -19.29
N LYS A 186 3.64 -23.44 -18.33
CA LYS A 186 3.86 -24.89 -18.47
C LYS A 186 2.54 -25.66 -18.49
N LEU A 187 1.58 -25.30 -17.62
CA LEU A 187 0.25 -25.92 -17.56
C LEU A 187 -0.55 -25.66 -18.85
N LEU A 188 -0.57 -24.41 -19.35
CA LEU A 188 -1.23 -24.06 -20.62
C LEU A 188 -0.64 -24.79 -21.82
N ARG A 189 0.68 -25.01 -21.87
CA ARG A 189 1.32 -25.74 -22.98
C ARG A 189 1.07 -27.24 -22.89
N ARG A 190 1.01 -27.83 -21.68
CA ARG A 190 0.55 -29.20 -21.46
C ARG A 190 -0.90 -29.40 -21.93
N ALA A 191 -1.80 -28.50 -21.55
CA ALA A 191 -3.20 -28.53 -21.99
C ALA A 191 -3.34 -28.43 -23.52
N LYS A 192 -2.45 -27.68 -24.18
CA LYS A 192 -2.40 -27.53 -25.65
C LYS A 192 -1.56 -28.58 -26.37
N LYS A 193 -1.07 -29.63 -25.69
CA LYS A 193 -0.14 -30.65 -26.24
C LYS A 193 1.10 -30.07 -26.95
N LEU A 194 1.56 -28.91 -26.52
CA LEU A 194 2.74 -28.24 -27.11
C LEU A 194 4.03 -28.74 -26.43
N PRO A 195 5.13 -28.95 -27.18
CA PRO A 195 6.39 -29.40 -26.61
C PRO A 195 6.93 -28.39 -25.58
N VAL A 196 7.35 -28.91 -24.42
CA VAL A 196 7.94 -28.12 -23.34
C VAL A 196 9.26 -27.51 -23.85
N LYS A 197 9.32 -26.18 -23.97
CA LYS A 197 10.61 -25.52 -24.24
C LYS A 197 11.44 -25.64 -22.96
N ARG A 198 12.59 -26.33 -23.04
CA ARG A 198 13.65 -26.24 -22.03
C ARG A 198 14.21 -24.81 -22.10
N LEU A 199 13.65 -23.88 -21.32
CA LEU A 199 14.35 -22.63 -21.06
C LEU A 199 15.52 -22.98 -20.15
N ALA A 200 16.75 -22.85 -20.65
CA ALA A 200 17.93 -22.85 -19.81
C ALA A 200 17.72 -21.80 -18.70
N HIS A 201 17.75 -22.24 -17.45
CA HIS A 201 17.67 -21.33 -16.31
C HIS A 201 18.98 -20.56 -16.24
N ARG A 202 19.07 -19.46 -16.99
CA ARG A 202 20.07 -18.44 -16.73
C ARG A 202 19.54 -17.63 -15.55
N PRO A 203 20.24 -17.56 -14.41
CA PRO A 203 19.90 -16.59 -13.38
C PRO A 203 20.03 -15.22 -14.02
N ARG A 204 18.90 -14.63 -14.41
CA ARG A 204 18.87 -13.22 -14.77
C ARG A 204 18.85 -12.47 -13.45
N LEU A 205 19.84 -11.63 -13.23
CA LEU A 205 19.71 -10.53 -12.29
C LEU A 205 18.59 -9.63 -12.82
N VAL A 206 17.36 -9.91 -12.42
CA VAL A 206 16.23 -9.05 -12.75
C VAL A 206 16.30 -7.90 -11.75
N ARG A 207 16.74 -6.72 -12.19
CA ARG A 207 16.50 -5.49 -11.44
C ARG A 207 14.99 -5.22 -11.49
N GLU A 208 14.25 -5.85 -10.57
CA GLU A 208 12.82 -5.63 -10.45
C GLU A 208 12.58 -4.24 -9.87
N VAL A 209 12.13 -3.33 -10.73
CA VAL A 209 11.67 -2.01 -10.28
C VAL A 209 10.29 -2.19 -9.66
N LYS A 210 10.21 -2.22 -8.33
CA LYS A 210 8.94 -2.25 -7.59
C LYS A 210 8.27 -0.89 -7.72
N LEU A 211 7.14 -0.85 -8.42
CA LEU A 211 6.31 0.33 -8.54
C LEU A 211 4.99 0.11 -7.81
N SER A 212 4.63 1.08 -6.97
CA SER A 212 3.33 1.16 -6.31
C SER A 212 2.77 2.56 -6.53
N SER A 213 1.50 2.64 -6.92
CA SER A 213 0.76 3.89 -7.00
C SER A 213 -0.66 3.62 -6.57
N LYS A 214 -1.15 4.39 -5.60
CA LYS A 214 -2.47 4.19 -5.03
C LYS A 214 -3.53 4.60 -6.04
N GLY A 215 -4.45 3.69 -6.35
CA GLY A 215 -5.58 3.96 -7.24
C GLY A 215 -5.29 3.88 -8.73
N ILE A 216 -4.07 3.51 -9.15
CA ILE A 216 -3.75 3.22 -10.55
C ILE A 216 -3.37 1.74 -10.72
N THR A 217 -3.90 1.11 -11.77
CA THR A 217 -3.52 -0.26 -12.12
C THR A 217 -2.12 -0.31 -12.73
N LYS A 218 -1.17 -1.02 -12.09
CA LYS A 218 0.24 -1.12 -12.52
C LYS A 218 0.42 -1.42 -14.02
N ARG A 219 -0.36 -2.37 -14.56
CA ARG A 219 -0.28 -2.80 -15.98
C ARG A 219 -0.57 -1.70 -16.99
N ARG A 220 -1.23 -0.60 -16.58
CA ARG A 220 -1.66 0.49 -17.47
C ARG A 220 -0.76 1.71 -17.39
N VAL A 221 0.23 1.72 -16.49
CA VAL A 221 1.20 2.81 -16.39
C VAL A 221 2.34 2.56 -17.36
N LYS A 222 2.41 3.38 -18.42
CA LYS A 222 3.54 3.39 -19.36
C LYS A 222 4.61 4.34 -18.84
N ALA A 223 5.89 3.95 -18.95
CA ALA A 223 7.04 4.78 -18.56
C ALA A 223 6.83 5.53 -17.21
N PRO A 224 6.62 4.79 -16.11
CA PRO A 224 6.25 5.35 -14.80
C PRO A 224 7.24 6.41 -14.31
N MET A 225 8.55 6.15 -14.47
CA MET A 225 9.59 7.07 -14.02
C MET A 225 9.60 8.37 -14.82
N THR A 226 9.49 8.27 -16.14
CA THR A 226 9.37 9.44 -17.04
C THR A 226 8.12 10.25 -16.72
N THR A 227 7.00 9.56 -16.48
CA THR A 227 5.74 10.21 -16.08
C THR A 227 5.90 10.95 -14.76
N PHE A 228 6.53 10.33 -13.77
CA PHE A 228 6.77 10.95 -12.47
C PHE A 228 7.69 12.17 -12.56
N ARG A 229 8.83 12.06 -13.26
CA ARG A 229 9.74 13.19 -13.49
C ARG A 229 9.05 14.36 -14.19
N ARG A 230 8.23 14.08 -15.21
CA ARG A 230 7.43 15.11 -15.89
C ARG A 230 6.45 15.79 -14.94
N VAL A 231 5.78 15.04 -14.07
CA VAL A 231 4.83 15.61 -13.09
C VAL A 231 5.54 16.55 -12.14
N LEU A 232 6.75 16.18 -11.69
CA LEU A 232 7.57 17.03 -10.83
C LEU A 232 8.07 18.29 -11.55
N SER A 233 8.55 18.18 -12.79
CA SER A 233 9.08 19.32 -13.55
C SER A 233 7.99 20.27 -14.04
N THR A 234 6.86 19.74 -14.50
CA THR A 234 5.77 20.55 -15.08
C THR A 234 4.76 21.03 -14.05
N GLN A 235 4.79 20.48 -12.83
CA GLN A 235 3.77 20.71 -11.79
C GLN A 235 2.35 20.48 -12.31
N ARG A 236 2.17 19.50 -13.20
CA ARG A 236 0.88 19.06 -13.72
C ARG A 236 0.60 17.64 -13.24
N LEU A 237 -0.63 17.41 -12.76
CA LEU A 237 -1.03 16.09 -12.28
C LEU A 237 -0.95 15.06 -13.40
N GLY A 238 -0.38 13.89 -13.09
CA GLY A 238 -0.37 12.76 -14.00
C GLY A 238 -1.56 11.86 -13.73
N SER A 239 -2.33 11.57 -14.79
CA SER A 239 -3.50 10.70 -14.71
C SER A 239 -3.19 9.27 -15.15
N GLY A 240 -3.97 8.33 -14.62
CA GLY A 240 -3.97 6.93 -14.99
C GLY A 240 -5.38 6.38 -15.05
N THR A 241 -5.57 5.34 -15.85
CA THR A 241 -6.88 4.72 -16.03
C THR A 241 -7.07 3.57 -15.06
N LEU A 242 -8.03 3.69 -14.16
CA LEU A 242 -8.54 2.60 -13.34
C LEU A 242 -9.73 1.95 -14.06
N LYS A 243 -9.66 0.65 -14.34
CA LYS A 243 -10.80 -0.14 -14.80
C LYS A 243 -11.15 -1.17 -13.75
N GLY A 244 -12.43 -1.33 -13.48
CA GLY A 244 -12.93 -2.34 -12.56
C GLY A 244 -14.37 -2.71 -12.87
N PHE A 245 -14.90 -3.60 -12.06
CA PHE A 245 -16.31 -3.95 -12.09
C PHE A 245 -17.02 -3.25 -10.95
N ARG A 246 -18.24 -2.77 -11.21
CA ARG A 246 -19.13 -2.24 -10.20
C ARG A 246 -20.50 -2.82 -10.44
N ALA A 247 -21.06 -3.47 -9.43
CA ALA A 247 -22.47 -3.78 -9.40
C ALA A 247 -23.24 -2.49 -9.10
N ARG A 248 -24.20 -2.15 -9.95
CA ARG A 248 -25.17 -1.08 -9.71
C ARG A 248 -26.51 -1.53 -10.28
N ASN A 249 -27.58 -1.43 -9.50
CA ASN A 249 -28.92 -1.87 -9.89
C ASN A 249 -28.95 -3.33 -10.36
N ASN A 250 -28.32 -4.24 -9.62
CA ASN A 250 -28.17 -5.66 -9.95
C ASN A 250 -27.50 -5.97 -11.31
N VAL A 251 -26.91 -4.96 -11.97
CA VAL A 251 -26.14 -5.12 -13.20
C VAL A 251 -24.66 -4.92 -12.90
N ILE A 252 -23.85 -5.92 -13.25
CA ILE A 252 -22.39 -5.80 -13.19
C ILE A 252 -21.94 -5.00 -14.41
N SER A 253 -21.53 -3.75 -14.18
CA SER A 253 -21.00 -2.88 -15.23
C SER A 253 -19.48 -2.80 -15.12
N THR A 254 -18.79 -2.80 -16.26
CA THR A 254 -17.37 -2.41 -16.30
C THR A 254 -17.31 -0.88 -16.25
N TYR A 255 -16.62 -0.33 -15.25
CA TYR A 255 -16.36 1.10 -15.20
C TYR A 255 -14.92 1.41 -15.60
N GLN A 256 -14.73 2.58 -16.19
CA GLN A 256 -13.44 3.19 -16.45
C GLN A 256 -13.42 4.55 -15.77
N GLN A 257 -12.44 4.79 -14.90
CA GLN A 257 -12.19 6.07 -14.26
C GLN A 257 -10.82 6.58 -14.66
N SER A 258 -10.74 7.84 -15.07
CA SER A 258 -9.47 8.58 -15.09
C SER A 258 -9.21 9.11 -13.68
N ARG A 259 -8.07 8.76 -13.09
CA ARG A 259 -7.66 9.21 -11.76
C ARG A 259 -6.30 9.87 -11.84
N ASN A 260 -6.15 11.00 -11.18
CA ASN A 260 -4.83 11.57 -10.90
C ASN A 260 -4.15 10.66 -9.88
N GLY A 261 -3.06 10.00 -10.27
CA GLY A 261 -2.29 9.15 -9.36
C GLY A 261 -0.78 9.39 -9.41
N PHE A 262 -0.38 10.44 -10.13
CA PHE A 262 0.90 11.11 -9.95
C PHE A 262 0.62 12.55 -9.54
N SER A 263 1.17 12.94 -8.41
CA SER A 263 1.03 14.29 -7.87
C SER A 263 2.42 14.84 -7.58
N TYR A 264 2.63 16.11 -7.90
CA TYR A 264 3.78 16.86 -7.40
C TYR A 264 3.50 17.42 -6.02
N PHE A 265 2.22 17.55 -5.62
CA PHE A 265 1.85 18.08 -4.32
C PHE A 265 2.38 17.18 -3.19
N TYR A 266 3.26 17.75 -2.36
CA TYR A 266 3.90 17.06 -1.25
C TYR A 266 3.88 17.95 0.00
N CYS A 267 2.84 17.78 0.82
CA CYS A 267 2.59 18.61 2.00
C CYS A 267 3.25 18.08 3.29
N LYS A 268 4.31 17.28 3.18
CA LYS A 268 5.02 16.80 4.37
C LYS A 268 5.88 17.92 4.97
N ARG A 269 6.32 17.70 6.20
CA ARG A 269 7.18 18.61 6.95
C ARG A 269 8.61 18.07 6.96
N ARG A 270 9.59 18.96 7.02
CA ARG A 270 11.00 18.62 7.26
C ARG A 270 11.22 18.43 8.76
N VAL A 271 11.88 17.34 9.14
CA VAL A 271 12.39 17.13 10.50
C VAL A 271 13.71 17.91 10.64
N MET A 272 13.87 18.63 11.75
CA MET A 272 15.03 19.45 12.04
C MET A 272 16.20 18.60 12.56
N ALA A 273 17.37 19.23 12.74
CA ALA A 273 18.57 18.55 13.21
C ALA A 273 18.43 17.90 14.60
N ASP A 274 17.52 18.41 15.44
CA ASP A 274 17.18 17.80 16.74
C ASP A 274 16.48 16.44 16.59
N GLY A 275 16.03 16.09 15.39
CA GLY A 275 15.30 14.86 15.10
C GLY A 275 13.85 14.89 15.57
N VAL A 276 13.34 15.98 16.15
CA VAL A 276 12.01 16.02 16.79
C VAL A 276 11.18 17.17 16.26
N SER A 277 11.75 18.37 16.24
CA SER A 277 11.07 19.55 15.73
C SER A 277 10.86 19.41 14.24
N THR A 278 9.74 19.95 13.74
CA THR A 278 9.45 19.93 12.31
C THR A 278 9.11 21.31 11.82
N VAL A 279 9.52 21.62 10.59
CA VAL A 279 9.19 22.86 9.87
C VAL A 279 8.52 22.52 8.55
N PRO A 280 7.72 23.43 7.96
CA PRO A 280 7.29 23.27 6.56
C PRO A 280 8.50 23.03 5.64
N LEU A 281 8.30 22.30 4.55
CA LEU A 281 9.34 22.15 3.53
C LEU A 281 9.60 23.50 2.86
N ASP A 282 10.89 23.79 2.61
CA ASP A 282 11.32 24.97 1.83
C ASP A 282 11.04 24.79 0.33
N LEU A 283 10.62 23.60 -0.10
CA LEU A 283 10.09 23.32 -1.43
C LEU A 283 8.59 23.63 -1.47
N GLU A 284 8.20 24.75 -2.09
CA GLU A 284 6.83 24.95 -2.57
C GLU A 284 6.52 23.97 -3.71
N MET A 285 6.23 22.71 -3.38
CA MET A 285 5.56 21.82 -4.32
C MET A 285 4.03 22.02 -4.19
N CYS A 286 3.56 23.25 -4.37
CA CYS A 286 2.16 23.65 -4.16
C CYS A 286 1.69 24.67 -5.23
N PRO A 287 0.40 24.67 -5.64
CA PRO A 287 -0.05 25.34 -6.86
C PRO A 287 -0.72 26.67 -6.57
N ILE A 288 0.05 27.74 -6.37
CA ILE A 288 -0.45 29.09 -6.64
C ILE A 288 0.71 29.91 -7.20
N PRO A 289 0.64 30.41 -8.45
CA PRO A 289 1.59 31.42 -8.89
C PRO A 289 1.32 32.70 -8.10
N MET A 290 2.22 33.03 -7.19
CA MET A 290 2.45 34.41 -6.80
C MET A 290 2.89 35.16 -8.07
N GLY A 291 1.99 35.95 -8.64
CA GLY A 291 2.31 36.85 -9.75
C GLY A 291 1.62 36.47 -11.05
N ILE A 292 0.44 37.03 -11.26
CA ILE A 292 -0.08 37.28 -12.59
C ILE A 292 0.88 38.27 -13.27
N ALA A 293 1.67 37.79 -14.22
CA ALA A 293 2.10 38.60 -15.35
C ALA A 293 1.76 37.83 -16.62
N LYS A 294 0.61 38.17 -17.22
CA LYS A 294 0.22 37.70 -18.54
C LYS A 294 1.24 38.24 -19.56
N SER A 295 2.05 37.37 -20.15
CA SER A 295 2.53 37.59 -21.52
C SER A 295 1.87 36.55 -22.41
N LYS A 296 0.91 37.01 -23.22
CA LYS A 296 0.35 36.25 -24.34
C LYS A 296 1.42 36.15 -25.42
N THR A 297 1.76 34.94 -25.85
CA THR A 297 2.15 34.65 -27.24
C THR A 297 1.71 33.22 -27.61
N PRO A 298 1.31 32.99 -28.87
CA PRO A 298 0.41 31.90 -29.24
C PRO A 298 1.12 30.56 -29.47
N MET A 299 0.32 29.49 -29.42
CA MET A 299 0.65 28.13 -29.83
C MET A 299 1.47 28.09 -31.12
N GLU A 300 2.65 27.48 -31.06
CA GLU A 300 3.30 26.85 -32.20
C GLU A 300 3.36 25.34 -31.99
N VAL A 301 3.24 24.66 -33.13
CA VAL A 301 2.98 23.24 -33.35
C VAL A 301 4.28 22.44 -33.23
N ASP A 302 4.14 21.17 -32.83
CA ASP A 302 5.15 20.10 -32.75
C ASP A 302 6.38 20.26 -33.66
N GLU A 303 7.57 20.31 -33.05
CA GLU A 303 8.79 19.73 -33.64
C GLU A 303 9.29 18.58 -32.75
N PRO A 304 9.79 17.47 -33.33
CA PRO A 304 10.29 16.34 -32.58
C PRO A 304 11.67 16.67 -31.99
N GLU A 305 11.71 17.03 -30.71
CA GLU A 305 12.98 17.22 -30.02
C GLU A 305 13.75 15.91 -29.93
N THR A 306 14.99 16.01 -30.40
CA THR A 306 16.02 15.00 -30.47
C THR A 306 16.27 14.39 -29.08
N VAL A 307 16.40 13.07 -29.04
CA VAL A 307 16.77 12.33 -27.84
C VAL A 307 18.16 12.81 -27.39
N MET A 308 18.23 13.74 -26.43
CA MET A 308 19.46 13.95 -25.67
C MET A 308 19.65 12.72 -24.79
N GLU A 309 20.61 11.88 -25.17
CA GLU A 309 21.22 10.92 -24.26
C GLU A 309 21.90 11.70 -23.14
N VAL A 310 21.16 11.92 -22.05
CA VAL A 310 21.78 12.29 -20.78
C VAL A 310 22.46 11.03 -20.28
N GLU A 311 23.79 10.99 -20.39
CA GLU A 311 24.63 10.01 -19.69
C GLU A 311 24.23 10.06 -18.21
N LEU A 312 23.55 9.00 -17.76
CA LEU A 312 23.35 8.73 -16.36
C LEU A 312 24.74 8.44 -15.78
N ASP A 313 25.25 9.36 -14.94
CA ASP A 313 26.41 9.05 -14.11
C ASP A 313 26.08 7.81 -13.27
N VAL A 314 26.81 6.73 -13.55
CA VAL A 314 26.53 5.35 -13.08
C VAL A 314 27.00 5.17 -11.61
N ASN A 315 27.37 6.26 -10.93
CA ASN A 315 28.02 6.22 -9.62
C ASN A 315 27.12 6.42 -8.41
N ASP A 316 25.85 6.82 -8.56
CA ASP A 316 24.91 6.93 -7.43
C ASP A 316 24.35 5.55 -7.05
N ARG A 317 25.17 4.77 -6.35
CA ARG A 317 24.79 3.50 -5.72
C ARG A 317 24.10 3.76 -4.38
N TYR A 318 22.83 4.16 -4.41
CA TYR A 318 21.99 4.06 -3.22
C TYR A 318 21.31 2.69 -3.19
N LEU A 319 21.77 1.80 -2.30
CA LEU A 319 21.04 0.58 -1.95
C LEU A 319 19.86 0.96 -1.06
N ILE A 320 18.63 0.84 -1.58
CA ILE A 320 17.42 0.99 -0.79
C ILE A 320 17.18 -0.34 -0.06
N HIS A 321 17.40 -0.34 1.25
CA HIS A 321 17.12 -1.51 2.08
C HIS A 321 15.66 -1.52 2.54
N HIS A 322 15.04 -2.69 2.49
CA HIS A 322 13.70 -2.95 2.98
C HIS A 322 13.79 -3.81 4.23
N LEU A 323 13.41 -3.25 5.38
CA LEU A 323 13.34 -3.98 6.65
C LEU A 323 11.86 -4.06 7.05
N GLU A 324 11.32 -5.28 7.09
CA GLU A 324 10.01 -5.56 7.69
C GLU A 324 10.21 -5.88 9.16
N THR A 325 9.58 -5.13 10.06
CA THR A 325 9.65 -5.38 11.49
C THR A 325 8.46 -6.24 11.94
N ASN A 326 8.70 -7.50 12.27
CA ASN A 326 7.71 -8.35 12.94
C ASN A 326 7.90 -8.25 14.46
N PHE A 327 7.14 -7.37 15.13
CA PHE A 327 7.26 -7.22 16.59
C PHE A 327 6.41 -8.23 17.35
N GLU A 328 7.03 -9.12 18.12
CA GLU A 328 6.36 -9.91 19.17
C GLU A 328 6.23 -9.05 20.44
N SER A 329 5.00 -8.73 20.86
CA SER A 329 4.74 -8.19 22.19
C SER A 329 4.54 -9.35 23.18
N ASP A 330 5.52 -9.61 24.03
CA ASP A 330 5.32 -10.35 25.26
C ASP A 330 4.86 -9.37 26.34
N SER A 331 3.71 -9.68 26.95
CA SER A 331 3.28 -9.08 28.20
C SER A 331 3.44 -10.15 29.26
N GLU A 332 4.21 -9.83 30.31
CA GLU A 332 4.27 -10.60 31.56
C GLU A 332 2.88 -11.01 32.09
#